data_AF-A0A958L7V7-F1
#
_entry.id   AF-A0A958L7V7-F1
#
_cell.length_a   1.000
_cell.length_b   1.000
_cell.length_c   1.000
_cell.angle_alpha   90.00
_cell.angle_beta   90.00
_cell.angle_gamma   90.00
#
_symmetry.space_group_name_H-M   'P 1'
#
loop_
_entity.id
_entity.type
_entity.pdbx_description
1 polymer ?
#
loop_
_entity_poly.entity_id
_entity_poly.type
_entity_poly.pdbx_seq_one_letter_code
_entity_poly.pdbx_strand_id
1 'polypeptide(L)'
;MTHFRFENPAAFYWLWILPVIVVLSYLFLKAHKKRLTKFFSDKIYTFLTSSVSNHRRQIKLFLELIVIILFVLALARPQSGKSEEKVKSEGIELVILFDVSSSMMAEDI
;
A
#
# COMPACT_ATOMS: atom_id res chain seq x y z
N MET A 1 -21.24 16.02 -9.78
CA MET A 1 -21.09 15.11 -8.62
C MET A 1 -19.70 14.50 -8.68
N THR A 2 -18.98 14.43 -7.56
CA THR A 2 -17.59 13.93 -7.51
C THR A 2 -17.57 12.42 -7.76
N HIS A 3 -17.31 12.01 -9.00
CA HIS A 3 -17.14 10.61 -9.37
C HIS A 3 -15.75 10.13 -8.92
N PHE A 4 -15.64 9.75 -7.65
CA PHE A 4 -14.50 9.01 -7.14
C PHE A 4 -14.74 7.52 -7.37
N ARG A 5 -13.82 6.84 -8.09
CA ARG A 5 -13.91 5.41 -8.37
C ARG A 5 -12.57 4.73 -8.17
N PHE A 6 -12.58 3.46 -7.80
CA PHE A 6 -11.39 2.60 -7.85
C PHE A 6 -11.43 1.82 -9.15
N GLU A 7 -10.35 1.87 -9.93
CA GLU A 7 -10.24 1.10 -11.19
C GLU A 7 -10.14 -0.41 -10.91
N ASN A 8 -9.48 -0.78 -9.82
CA ASN A 8 -9.26 -2.17 -9.43
C ASN A 8 -9.78 -2.44 -8.01
N PRO A 9 -11.10 -2.55 -7.80
CA PRO A 9 -11.65 -2.85 -6.48
C PRO A 9 -11.25 -4.25 -5.97
N ALA A 10 -10.85 -5.18 -6.84
CA ALA A 10 -10.36 -6.50 -6.42
C ALA A 10 -9.04 -6.41 -5.62
N ALA A 11 -8.30 -5.30 -5.72
CA ALA A 11 -7.10 -5.09 -4.91
C ALA A 11 -7.38 -5.16 -3.39
N PHE A 12 -8.59 -4.84 -2.94
CA PHE A 12 -8.94 -4.90 -1.51
C PHE A 12 -8.90 -6.32 -0.92
N TYR A 13 -8.98 -7.38 -1.73
CA TYR A 13 -8.80 -8.75 -1.22
C TYR A 13 -7.40 -8.99 -0.62
N TRP A 14 -6.39 -8.21 -1.03
CA TRP A 14 -5.06 -8.29 -0.45
C TRP A 14 -5.00 -7.82 1.00
N LEU A 15 -6.01 -7.10 1.51
CA LEU A 15 -6.09 -6.71 2.92
C LEU A 15 -6.19 -7.92 3.86
N TRP A 16 -6.59 -9.10 3.37
CA TRP A 16 -6.56 -10.35 4.14
C TRP A 16 -5.15 -10.76 4.59
N ILE A 17 -4.10 -10.21 4.01
CA ILE A 17 -2.72 -10.39 4.49
C ILE A 17 -2.50 -9.75 5.87
N LEU A 18 -3.21 -8.65 6.20
CA LEU A 18 -3.04 -7.95 7.48
C LEU A 18 -3.30 -8.86 8.69
N PRO A 19 -4.47 -9.54 8.82
CA PRO A 19 -4.69 -10.44 9.95
C PRO A 19 -3.70 -11.61 9.96
N VAL A 20 -3.25 -12.10 8.81
CA VAL A 20 -2.23 -13.15 8.73
C VAL A 20 -0.92 -12.68 9.37
N ILE A 21 -0.45 -11.48 9.04
CA ILE A 21 0.78 -10.91 9.62
C ILE A 21 0.63 -10.70 11.13
N VAL A 22 -0.51 -10.17 11.59
CA VAL A 22 -0.77 -9.97 13.01
C VAL A 22 -0.76 -11.30 13.77
N VAL A 23 -1.45 -12.31 13.26
CA VAL A 23 -1.51 -13.66 13.87
C VAL A 23 -0.13 -14.30 13.90
N LEU A 24 0.61 -14.27 12.79
CA LEU A 24 1.97 -14.82 12.72
C LEU A 24 2.92 -14.12 13.69
N SER A 25 2.85 -12.80 13.80
CA SER A 25 3.65 -12.01 14.74
C SER A 25 3.34 -12.38 16.19
N TYR A 26 2.05 -12.53 16.53
CA TYR A 26 1.62 -12.96 17.85
C TYR A 26 2.06 -14.39 18.18
N LEU A 27 1.87 -15.33 17.25
CA LEU A 27 2.29 -16.72 17.40
C LEU A 27 3.80 -16.84 17.55
N PHE A 28 4.57 -16.08 16.77
CA PHE A 28 6.02 -16.01 16.87
C PHE A 28 6.47 -15.54 18.25
N LEU A 29 5.87 -14.45 18.76
CA LEU A 29 6.17 -13.94 20.10
C LEU A 29 5.83 -14.95 21.20
N LYS A 30 4.68 -15.60 21.09
CA LYS A 30 4.24 -16.63 22.04
C LYS A 30 5.16 -17.85 22.02
N ALA A 31 5.55 -18.31 20.82
CA ALA A 31 6.47 -19.43 20.65
C ALA A 31 7.87 -19.10 21.17
N HIS A 32 8.36 -17.88 20.90
CA HIS A 32 9.65 -17.41 21.38
C HIS A 32 9.69 -17.34 22.90
N LYS A 33 8.66 -16.75 23.53
CA LYS A 33 8.54 -16.74 25.00
C LYS A 33 8.52 -18.16 25.56
N LYS A 34 7.68 -19.05 25.02
CA LYS A 34 7.56 -20.46 25.48
C LYS A 34 8.87 -21.24 25.35
N ARG A 35 9.65 -21.00 24.30
CA ARG A 35 10.97 -21.65 24.12
C ARG A 35 11.96 -21.14 25.16
N LEU A 36 12.09 -19.83 25.33
CA LEU A 36 13.05 -19.28 26.28
C LEU A 36 12.71 -19.65 27.72
N THR A 37 11.44 -19.65 28.12
CA THR A 37 11.06 -20.05 29.49
C THR A 37 11.21 -21.56 29.75
N LYS A 38 11.22 -22.39 28.69
CA LYS A 38 11.51 -23.82 28.80
C LYS A 38 13.00 -24.11 29.01
N PHE A 39 13.88 -23.31 28.40
CA PHE A 39 15.33 -23.49 28.49
C PHE A 39 15.98 -22.68 29.62
N PHE A 40 15.37 -21.55 30.00
CA PHE A 40 15.85 -20.63 31.01
C PHE A 40 14.71 -20.30 31.97
N SER A 41 14.98 -20.23 33.28
CA SER A 41 13.97 -19.82 34.26
C SER A 41 13.43 -18.42 33.96
N ASP A 42 12.21 -18.10 34.42
CA ASP A 42 11.55 -16.81 34.15
C ASP A 42 12.41 -15.59 34.54
N LYS A 43 13.28 -15.74 35.54
CA LYS A 43 14.23 -14.69 35.97
C LYS A 43 15.26 -14.38 34.88
N ILE A 44 15.79 -15.40 34.21
CA ILE A 44 16.78 -15.24 33.14
C ILE A 44 16.11 -14.70 31.87
N TYR A 45 14.87 -15.13 31.56
CA TYR A 45 14.10 -14.55 30.45
C TYR A 45 13.92 -13.04 30.61
N THR A 46 13.55 -12.59 31.82
CA THR A 46 13.33 -11.17 32.11
C THR A 46 14.63 -10.37 32.00
N PHE A 47 15.75 -10.95 32.44
CA PHE A 47 17.07 -10.36 32.28
C PHE A 47 17.47 -10.23 30.79
N LEU A 48 17.32 -11.30 30.01
CA LEU A 48 17.68 -11.34 28.59
C LEU A 48 16.81 -10.43 27.72
N THR A 49 15.55 -10.20 28.10
CA THR A 49 14.60 -9.37 27.34
C THR A 49 14.50 -7.93 27.85
N SER A 50 15.25 -7.57 28.89
CA SER A 50 15.26 -6.22 29.48
C SER A 50 15.62 -5.11 28.48
N SER A 51 16.48 -5.41 27.51
CA SER A 51 16.87 -4.50 26.43
C SER A 51 15.83 -4.40 25.29
N VAL A 52 14.84 -5.31 25.26
CA VAL A 52 13.85 -5.39 24.20
C VAL A 52 12.67 -4.47 24.50
N SER A 53 12.58 -3.37 23.77
CA SER A 53 11.43 -2.46 23.89
C SER A 53 10.18 -3.03 23.20
N ASN A 54 9.17 -3.40 23.99
CA ASN A 54 7.87 -3.81 23.48
C ASN A 54 7.18 -2.70 22.66
N HIS A 55 7.36 -1.44 23.06
CA HIS A 55 6.78 -0.29 22.37
C HIS A 55 7.37 -0.11 20.96
N ARG A 56 8.70 -0.19 20.81
CA ARG A 56 9.36 -0.14 19.49
C ARG A 56 8.89 -1.27 18.59
N ARG A 57 8.68 -2.47 19.14
CA ARG A 57 8.14 -3.61 18.39
C ARG A 57 6.70 -3.37 17.91
N GLN A 58 5.84 -2.80 18.76
CA GLN A 58 4.47 -2.45 18.40
C GLN A 58 4.43 -1.35 17.32
N ILE A 59 5.25 -0.31 17.45
CA ILE A 59 5.38 0.74 16.43
C ILE A 59 5.84 0.14 15.10
N LYS A 60 6.86 -0.72 15.13
CA LYS A 60 7.35 -1.39 13.92
C LYS A 60 6.22 -2.16 13.22
N LEU A 61 5.49 -3.00 13.97
CA LEU A 61 4.37 -3.76 13.43
C LEU A 61 3.29 -2.82 12.85
N PHE A 62 2.96 -1.74 13.55
CA PHE A 62 1.98 -0.77 13.09
C PHE A 62 2.42 -0.09 11.77
N LEU A 63 3.69 0.29 11.66
CA LEU A 63 4.25 0.85 10.43
C LEU A 63 4.21 -0.14 9.27
N GLU A 64 4.56 -1.41 9.52
CA GLU A 64 4.47 -2.47 8.50
C GLU A 64 3.03 -2.65 7.99
N LEU A 65 2.04 -2.63 8.88
CA LEU A 65 0.63 -2.70 8.49
C LEU A 65 0.18 -1.48 7.68
N ILE A 66 0.60 -0.27 8.06
CA ILE A 66 0.32 0.95 7.29
C ILE A 66 0.89 0.85 5.89
N VAL A 67 2.14 0.41 5.75
CA VAL A 67 2.79 0.27 4.44
C VAL A 67 1.98 -0.65 3.54
N ILE A 68 1.50 -1.78 4.07
CA ILE A 68 0.66 -2.73 3.31
C ILE A 68 -0.67 -2.08 2.92
N ILE A 69 -1.33 -1.36 3.83
CA ILE A 69 -2.57 -0.66 3.54
C ILE A 69 -2.37 0.36 2.41
N LEU A 70 -1.32 1.18 2.49
CA LEU A 70 -1.00 2.17 1.46
C LEU A 70 -0.69 1.51 0.12
N PHE A 71 0.02 0.38 0.13
CA PHE A 71 0.32 -0.39 -1.07
C PHE A 71 -0.95 -0.94 -1.72
N VAL A 72 -1.88 -1.50 -0.93
CA VAL A 72 -3.17 -1.98 -1.43
C VAL A 72 -4.02 -0.82 -1.98
N LEU A 73 -4.02 0.34 -1.32
CA LEU A 73 -4.69 1.53 -1.83
C LEU A 73 -4.09 1.99 -3.17
N ALA A 74 -2.76 1.97 -3.31
CA ALA A 74 -2.11 2.28 -4.57
C ALA A 74 -2.49 1.28 -5.68
N LEU A 75 -2.53 -0.02 -5.36
CA LEU A 75 -2.99 -1.07 -6.28
C LEU A 75 -4.46 -0.93 -6.68
N ALA A 76 -5.31 -0.43 -5.79
CA ALA A 76 -6.72 -0.19 -6.07
C ALA A 76 -6.95 0.93 -7.09
N ARG A 77 -5.90 1.72 -7.40
CA ARG A 77 -5.91 2.84 -8.36
C ARG A 77 -7.10 3.80 -8.11
N PRO A 78 -7.06 4.59 -7.02
CA PRO A 78 -8.07 5.60 -6.76
C PRO A 78 -8.05 6.66 -7.86
N GLN A 79 -9.18 6.83 -8.54
CA GLN A 79 -9.37 7.82 -9.58
C GLN A 79 -10.34 8.89 -9.09
N SER A 80 -9.93 10.14 -9.20
CA SER A 80 -10.79 11.30 -9.02
C SER A 80 -10.88 12.02 -10.36
N GLY A 81 -12.00 11.89 -11.09
CA GLY A 81 -12.17 12.67 -12.32
C GLY A 81 -13.03 12.05 -13.42
N LYS A 82 -13.84 12.97 -13.97
CA LYS A 82 -14.74 12.93 -15.13
C LYS A 82 -15.68 11.71 -15.23
N SER A 83 -16.93 11.99 -14.89
CA SER A 83 -18.08 11.29 -15.45
C SER A 83 -17.80 11.04 -16.92
N GLU A 84 -18.00 9.80 -17.38
CA GLU A 84 -18.23 9.54 -18.79
C GLU A 84 -19.54 10.26 -19.12
N GLU A 85 -19.44 11.56 -19.39
CA GLU A 85 -20.45 12.23 -20.17
C GLU A 85 -20.46 11.45 -21.47
N LYS A 86 -21.49 10.65 -21.67
CA LYS A 86 -21.81 10.05 -22.95
C LYS A 86 -22.12 11.22 -23.87
N VAL A 87 -21.09 11.89 -24.36
CA VAL A 87 -21.19 12.78 -25.50
C VAL A 87 -21.80 11.89 -26.57
N LYS A 88 -23.04 12.17 -26.96
CA LYS A 88 -23.62 11.57 -28.16
C LYS A 88 -22.59 11.84 -29.24
N SER A 89 -21.97 10.80 -29.79
CA SER A 89 -21.04 10.95 -30.90
C SER A 89 -21.82 11.46 -32.11
N GLU A 90 -21.98 12.78 -32.21
CA GLU A 90 -22.06 13.43 -33.49
C GLU A 90 -20.71 13.19 -34.15
N GLY A 91 -20.70 12.72 -35.40
CA GLY A 91 -19.46 12.38 -36.11
C GLY A 91 -18.53 13.60 -36.11
N ILE A 92 -17.40 13.50 -35.39
CA ILE A 92 -16.40 14.56 -35.36
C ILE A 92 -15.44 14.30 -36.50
N GLU A 93 -15.41 15.19 -37.48
CA GLU A 93 -14.39 15.19 -38.53
C GLU A 93 -13.12 15.81 -37.95
N LEU A 94 -12.15 14.98 -37.56
CA LEU A 94 -10.88 15.43 -37.00
C LEU A 94 -9.90 15.74 -38.13
N VAL A 95 -9.65 17.02 -38.35
CA VAL A 95 -8.58 17.48 -39.24
C VAL A 95 -7.35 17.78 -38.39
N ILE A 96 -6.31 16.96 -38.54
CA ILE A 96 -5.01 17.19 -37.88
C ILE A 96 -4.14 18.01 -38.83
N LEU A 97 -3.86 19.25 -38.45
CA LEU A 97 -2.94 20.12 -39.17
C LEU A 97 -1.58 20.07 -38.47
N PHE A 98 -0.55 19.67 -39.20
CA PHE A 98 0.83 19.73 -38.75
C PHE A 98 1.47 21.02 -39.28
N ASP A 99 1.97 21.85 -38.38
CA ASP A 99 2.82 22.99 -38.77
C ASP A 99 4.20 22.45 -39.19
N VAL A 100 4.70 22.90 -40.33
CA VAL A 100 6.03 22.57 -40.88
C VAL A 100 6.92 23.81 -40.98
N SER A 101 6.57 24.88 -40.27
CA SER A 101 7.35 26.11 -40.22
C SER A 101 8.73 25.88 -39.60
N SER A 102 9.71 26.72 -39.96
CA SER A 102 11.10 26.59 -39.49
C SER A 102 11.25 26.69 -37.96
N SER A 103 10.26 27.22 -37.23
CA SER A 103 10.23 27.19 -35.76
C SER A 103 10.02 25.78 -35.20
N MET A 104 9.43 24.86 -35.98
CA MET A 104 9.29 23.44 -35.62
C MET A 104 10.62 22.67 -35.74
N MET A 105 11.64 23.26 -36.38
CA MET A 105 13.00 22.70 -36.45
C MET A 105 13.93 23.27 -35.36
N ALA A 106 13.38 23.98 -34.37
CA ALA A 106 14.19 24.43 -33.24
C ALA A 106 14.65 23.22 -32.42
N GLU A 107 15.97 23.10 -32.22
CA GLU A 107 16.54 22.18 -31.23
C GLU A 107 16.46 22.82 -29.85
N ASP A 108 16.00 22.04 -28.87
CA ASP A 108 16.02 22.45 -27.46
C ASP A 108 17.49 22.63 -27.01
N ILE A 109 17.81 23.81 -26.48
CA ILE A 109 19.11 24.18 -25.86
C ILE A 109 19.23 23.71 -24.42
#